data_AF-A0A7Y4B660-F1
#
_entry.id   AF-A0A7Y4B660-F1
#
_cell.length_a   1.000
_cell.length_b   1.000
_cell.length_c   1.000
_cell.angle_alpha   90.00
_cell.angle_beta   90.00
_cell.angle_gamma   90.00
#
_symmetry.space_group_name_H-M   'P 1'
#
loop_
_entity.id
_entity.type
_entity.pdbx_description
1 polymer ?
#
loop_
_entity_poly.entity_id
_entity_poly.type
_entity_poly.pdbx_seq_one_letter_code
_entity_poly.pdbx_strand_id
1 'polypeptide(L)'
;MPRKPTENAHYAVAAREFLKAKRKDMGGSKPFFKALYGHEPTDSENQTLINLLNRGNLSAEFLGLCADKLNLTDTTVFELFGLRKPPRGS
;
A
#
# COMPACT_ATOMS: atom_id res chain seq x y z
N MET A 1 16.33 29.65 3.28
CA MET A 1 15.92 28.35 3.85
C MET A 1 15.32 27.50 2.75
N PRO A 2 15.70 26.22 2.59
CA PRO A 2 15.06 25.37 1.59
C PRO A 2 13.59 25.18 2.00
N ARG A 3 12.67 25.28 1.04
CA ARG A 3 11.24 25.07 1.28
C ARG A 3 11.06 23.68 1.90
N LYS A 4 10.32 23.59 3.01
CA LYS A 4 9.89 22.29 3.57
C LYS A 4 9.35 21.45 2.41
N PRO A 5 9.77 20.18 2.26
CA PRO A 5 9.15 19.30 1.28
C PRO A 5 7.66 19.36 1.49
N THR A 6 6.91 19.66 0.42
CA THR A 6 5.46 19.60 0.43
C THR A 6 5.08 18.24 1.01
N GLU A 7 4.42 18.20 2.17
CA GLU A 7 3.98 16.95 2.77
C GLU A 7 3.01 16.29 1.79
N ASN A 8 3.50 15.35 1.00
CA ASN A 8 2.71 14.58 0.05
C ASN A 8 1.84 13.54 0.77
N ALA A 9 1.18 13.95 1.86
CA ALA A 9 0.39 13.10 2.73
C ALA A 9 -0.77 12.44 1.98
N HIS A 10 -1.29 13.08 0.94
CA HIS A 10 -2.35 12.53 0.09
C HIS A 10 -1.92 11.26 -0.66
N TYR A 11 -0.67 11.15 -1.09
CA TYR A 11 -0.16 9.92 -1.74
C TYR A 11 -0.04 8.76 -0.76
N ALA A 12 0.43 9.03 0.45
CA ALA A 12 0.49 8.01 1.51
C ALA A 12 -0.91 7.53 1.90
N VAL A 13 -1.90 8.44 1.94
CA VAL A 13 -3.31 8.10 2.19
C VAL A 13 -3.86 7.24 1.05
N ALA A 14 -3.65 7.62 -0.21
CA ALA A 14 -4.13 6.85 -1.36
C ALA A 14 -3.54 5.42 -1.40
N ALA A 15 -2.22 5.28 -1.22
CA ALA A 15 -1.57 3.99 -1.17
C ALA A 15 -2.10 3.11 -0.03
N ARG A 16 -2.39 3.72 1.13
CA ARG A 16 -2.97 3.01 2.28
C ARG A 16 -4.38 2.50 1.98
N GLU A 17 -5.24 3.33 1.39
CA GLU A 17 -6.59 2.92 1.02
C GLU A 17 -6.59 1.83 -0.05
N PHE A 18 -5.68 1.90 -1.02
CA PHE A 18 -5.48 0.83 -1.99
C PHE A 18 -5.12 -0.51 -1.32
N LEU A 19 -4.15 -0.50 -0.40
CA LEU A 19 -3.74 -1.71 0.31
C LEU A 19 -4.83 -2.25 1.24
N LYS A 20 -5.63 -1.38 1.86
CA LYS A 20 -6.80 -1.80 2.64
C LYS A 20 -7.85 -2.48 1.77
N ALA A 21 -8.11 -1.96 0.57
CA ALA A 21 -9.02 -2.57 -0.39
C ALA A 21 -8.51 -3.96 -0.81
N LYS A 22 -7.25 -4.07 -1.21
CA LYS A 22 -6.62 -5.37 -1.52
C LYS A 22 -6.69 -6.36 -0.36
N ARG A 23 -6.39 -5.92 0.86
CA ARG A 23 -6.54 -6.76 2.06
C ARG A 23 -7.98 -7.28 2.21
N LYS A 24 -8.99 -6.45 1.96
CA LYS A 24 -10.39 -6.85 2.02
C LYS A 24 -10.72 -7.87 0.93
N ASP A 25 -10.27 -7.63 -0.31
CA ASP A 25 -10.49 -8.53 -1.46
C ASP A 25 -9.88 -9.92 -1.23
N MET A 26 -8.77 -9.98 -0.50
CA MET A 26 -8.08 -11.23 -0.15
C MET A 26 -8.68 -11.97 1.06
N GLY A 27 -9.76 -11.44 1.66
CA GLY A 27 -10.42 -12.08 2.81
C GLY A 27 -9.86 -11.68 4.17
N GLY A 28 -9.11 -10.59 4.26
CA GLY A 28 -8.67 -9.98 5.51
C GLY A 28 -7.15 -10.01 5.75
N SER A 29 -6.74 -9.71 6.98
CA SER A 29 -5.34 -9.47 7.32
C SER A 29 -4.46 -10.72 7.24
N LYS A 30 -4.96 -11.89 7.67
CA LYS A 30 -4.16 -13.14 7.66
C LYS A 30 -3.82 -13.62 6.24
N PRO A 31 -4.79 -13.73 5.29
CA PRO A 31 -4.47 -14.07 3.90
C PRO A 31 -3.55 -13.05 3.23
N PHE A 32 -3.77 -11.76 3.49
CA PHE A 32 -2.91 -10.70 2.97
C PHE A 32 -1.47 -10.81 3.49
N PHE A 33 -1.29 -11.06 4.79
CA PHE A 33 0.01 -11.30 5.37
C PHE A 33 0.70 -12.51 4.73
N LYS A 34 0.00 -13.63 4.62
CA LYS A 34 0.54 -14.85 4.00
C LYS A 34 0.98 -14.61 2.56
N ALA A 35 0.24 -13.83 1.79
CA ALA A 35 0.63 -13.49 0.43
C ALA A 35 1.91 -12.65 0.37
N LEU A 36 2.11 -11.74 1.33
CA LEU A 36 3.31 -10.91 1.40
C LEU A 36 4.55 -11.67 1.91
N TYR A 37 4.39 -12.48 2.96
CA TYR A 37 5.52 -13.04 3.71
C TYR A 37 5.70 -14.55 3.53
N GLY A 38 4.75 -15.23 2.89
CA GLY A 38 4.84 -16.67 2.57
C GLY A 38 4.52 -17.61 3.74
N HIS A 39 4.17 -17.10 4.93
CA HIS A 39 3.79 -17.90 6.09
C HIS A 39 2.57 -17.33 6.81
N GLU A 40 1.94 -18.17 7.65
CA GLU A 40 0.85 -17.70 8.53
C GLU A 40 1.40 -16.74 9.58
N PRO A 41 0.74 -15.60 9.85
CA PRO A 41 1.19 -14.69 10.87
C PRO A 41 0.88 -15.22 12.27
N THR A 42 1.76 -14.89 13.21
CA THR A 42 1.41 -14.84 14.63
C THR A 42 0.42 -13.70 14.90
N ASP A 43 -0.25 -13.71 16.05
CA ASP A 43 -1.19 -12.64 16.41
C ASP A 43 -0.50 -11.27 16.51
N SER A 44 0.76 -11.24 16.96
CA SER A 44 1.58 -10.02 17.03
C SER A 44 1.88 -9.44 15.65
N GLU A 45 2.29 -10.29 14.71
CA GLU A 45 2.57 -9.88 13.33
C GLU A 45 1.31 -9.39 12.61
N ASN A 46 0.19 -10.10 12.80
CA ASN A 46 -1.08 -9.70 12.23
C ASN A 46 -1.55 -8.34 12.76
N GLN A 47 -1.38 -8.08 14.07
CA GLN A 47 -1.68 -6.77 14.66
C GLN A 47 -0.73 -5.69 14.16
N THR A 48 0.55 -5.99 14.00
CA THR A 48 1.55 -5.07 13.45
C THR A 48 1.18 -4.63 12.04
N LEU A 49 0.79 -5.57 11.17
CA LEU A 49 0.30 -5.28 9.82
C LEU A 49 -0.98 -4.42 9.85
N ILE A 50 -1.94 -4.74 10.72
CA ILE A 50 -3.18 -3.96 10.87
C ILE A 50 -2.85 -2.52 11.27
N ASN A 51 -1.95 -2.32 12.23
CA ASN A 51 -1.54 -1.01 12.70
C ASN A 51 -0.79 -0.24 11.62
N LEU A 52 0.09 -0.90 10.87
CA LEU A 52 0.79 -0.32 9.73
C LEU A 52 -0.21 0.21 8.69
N LEU A 53 -1.19 -0.61 8.30
CA LEU A 53 -2.20 -0.24 7.32
C LEU A 53 -3.23 0.76 7.83
N ASN A 54 -3.41 0.92 9.14
CA ASN A 54 -4.37 1.88 9.69
C ASN A 54 -3.74 3.24 10.00
N ARG A 55 -2.53 3.26 10.56
CA ARG A 55 -1.91 4.46 11.15
C ARG A 55 -0.41 4.57 10.91
N GLY A 56 0.28 3.48 10.54
CA GLY A 56 1.73 3.47 10.38
C GLY A 56 2.21 4.14 9.09
N ASN A 57 3.47 4.54 9.09
CA ASN A 57 4.11 5.09 7.88
C ASN A 57 4.49 3.96 6.93
N LEU A 58 4.08 4.05 5.67
CA LEU A 58 4.40 3.02 4.68
C LEU A 58 5.82 3.27 4.16
N SER A 59 6.76 2.42 4.59
CA SER A 59 8.14 2.50 4.10
C SER A 59 8.20 2.14 2.61
N ALA A 60 9.20 2.66 1.91
CA ALA A 60 9.46 2.31 0.51
C ALA A 60 9.70 0.80 0.33
N GLU A 61 10.36 0.16 1.30
CA GLU A 61 10.57 -1.29 1.32
C GLU A 61 9.26 -2.07 1.39
N PHE A 62 8.32 -1.64 2.26
CA PHE A 62 7.03 -2.30 2.38
C PHE A 62 6.19 -2.13 1.11
N LEU A 63 6.23 -0.95 0.48
CA LEU A 63 5.57 -0.72 -0.80
C LEU A 63 6.19 -1.57 -1.91
N GLY A 64 7.52 -1.72 -1.93
CA GLY A 64 8.23 -2.61 -2.86
C GLY A 64 7.82 -4.07 -2.67
N LEU A 65 7.73 -4.54 -1.42
CA LEU A 65 7.24 -5.88 -1.10
C LEU A 65 5.80 -6.09 -1.59
N CYS A 66 4.91 -5.12 -1.38
CA CYS A 66 3.55 -5.19 -1.87
C CYS A 66 3.50 -5.26 -3.40
N ALA A 67 4.34 -4.48 -4.09
CA ALA A 67 4.40 -4.49 -5.55
C ALA A 67 4.85 -5.84 -6.11
N ASP A 68 5.90 -6.43 -5.52
CA ASP A 68 6.42 -7.74 -5.89
C ASP A 68 5.42 -8.86 -5.60
N LYS A 69 4.91 -8.93 -4.37
CA LYS A 69 4.14 -10.09 -3.89
C LYS A 69 2.67 -10.08 -4.27
N LEU A 70 2.08 -8.90 -4.45
CA LEU A 70 0.68 -8.79 -4.89
C LEU A 70 0.58 -8.67 -6.42
N ASN A 71 1.69 -8.86 -7.13
CA ASN A 71 1.80 -8.73 -8.57
C ASN A 71 1.17 -7.42 -9.09
N LEU A 72 1.53 -6.29 -8.46
CA LEU A 72 1.01 -4.96 -8.82
C LEU A 72 1.70 -4.40 -10.07
N THR A 73 2.32 -5.25 -10.87
CA THR A 73 3.05 -4.91 -12.09
C THR A 73 2.16 -4.28 -13.16
N ASP A 74 0.87 -4.65 -13.19
CA ASP A 74 -0.16 -4.01 -14.02
C ASP A 74 -0.85 -2.80 -13.36
N THR A 75 -0.57 -2.52 -12.08
CA THR A 75 -1.11 -1.34 -11.39
C THR A 75 -0.26 -0.13 -11.77
N THR A 76 -0.86 0.82 -12.49
CA THR A 76 -0.15 2.04 -12.84
C THR A 76 0.13 2.87 -11.58
N VAL A 77 1.23 3.63 -11.56
CA VAL A 77 1.54 4.61 -10.50
C VAL A 77 0.34 5.55 -10.26
N PHE A 78 -0.45 5.82 -11.29
CA PHE A 78 -1.68 6.60 -11.20
C PHE A 78 -2.75 5.94 -10.32
N GLU A 79 -2.99 4.65 -10.49
CA GLU A 79 -3.97 3.89 -9.70
C GLU A 79 -3.52 3.72 -8.25
N LEU A 80 -2.23 3.45 -8.03
CA LEU A 80 -1.68 3.27 -6.69
C LEU A 80 -1.76 4.56 -5.85
N PHE A 81 -1.57 5.72 -6.47
CA PHE A 81 -1.57 7.01 -5.79
C PHE A 81 -2.86 7.82 -5.98
N GLY A 82 -3.90 7.24 -6.57
CA GLY A 82 -5.18 7.93 -6.82
C GLY A 82 -5.05 9.18 -7.71
N LEU A 83 -4.02 9.23 -8.55
CA LEU A 83 -3.81 10.32 -9.49
C LEU A 83 -4.76 10.15 -10.67
N ARG A 84 -5.44 11.22 -11.07
CA ARG A 84 -6.21 11.22 -12.32
C ARG A 84 -5.24 10.99 -13.48
N LYS A 85 -5.54 9.98 -14.30
CA LYS A 85 -4.86 9.77 -15.59
C LYS A 85 -4.91 11.08 -16.38
N PRO A 86 -3.77 11.66 -16.80
CA PRO A 86 -3.79 12.86 -17.61
C PRO A 86 -4.57 12.56 -18.89
N PRO A 87 -5.39 13.50 -19.40
CA PRO A 87 -6.07 13.31 -20.67
C PRO A 87 -5.00 13.01 -21.71
N ARG A 88 -5.14 11.87 -22.40
CA ARG A 88 -4.33 11.65 -23.61
C ARG A 88 -4.72 12.77 -24.56
N GLY A 89 -3.74 13.59 -24.94
CA GLY A 89 -3.95 14.69 -25.88
C GLY A 89 -4.64 14.18 -27.14
N SER A 90 -5.60 14.98 -27.59
CA SER A 90 -6.34 14.87 -28.84
C SER A 90 -5.45 14.81 -30.07
#